data_AF-A0A3Q2DHQ6-F1
#
_entry.id   AF-A0A3Q2DHQ6-F1
#
_cell.length_a   1.000
_cell.length_b   1.000
_cell.length_c   1.000
_cell.angle_alpha   90.00
_cell.angle_beta   90.00
_cell.angle_gamma   90.00
#
_symmetry.space_group_name_H-M   'P 1'
#
loop_
_entity.id
_entity.type
_entity.pdbx_description
1 polymer ?
#
loop_
_entity_poly.entity_id
_entity_poly.type
_entity_poly.pdbx_seq_one_letter_code
_entity_poly.pdbx_strand_id
1 'polypeptide(L)'
;MEFAIQHTWDSSPVDHDPIRISFSDGKSGMRMEVSGTFFNDPAAPPGEPGIAFPGLWNYEVVESFFLDSTKENYLEVELCP
;
A
#
# COMPACT_ATOMS: atom_id res chain seq x y z
N MET A 1 -4.22 13.94 -2.41
CA MET A 1 -2.87 13.89 -1.83
C MET A 1 -2.11 12.81 -2.57
N GLU A 2 -0.88 13.05 -3.02
CA GLU A 2 -0.10 12.07 -3.79
C GLU A 2 1.26 11.88 -3.13
N PHE A 3 1.72 10.64 -3.08
CA PHE A 3 3.03 10.23 -2.61
C PHE A 3 3.71 9.33 -3.65
N ALA A 4 5.04 9.36 -3.66
CA ALA A 4 5.84 8.45 -4.46
C ALA A 4 6.93 7.81 -3.59
N ILE A 5 7.03 6.48 -3.60
CA ILE A 5 8.13 5.74 -3.00
C ILE A 5 9.27 5.71 -4.02
N GLN A 6 10.29 6.53 -3.75
CA GLN A 6 11.42 6.75 -4.66
C GLN A 6 12.76 6.28 -4.07
N HIS A 7 12.75 5.91 -2.78
CA HIS A 7 13.95 5.55 -2.06
C HIS A 7 13.71 4.33 -1.19
N THR A 8 14.76 3.53 -1.01
CA THR A 8 14.85 2.45 -0.03
C THR A 8 15.02 3.01 1.38
N TRP A 9 14.95 2.14 2.39
CA TRP A 9 15.03 2.50 3.81
C TRP A 9 16.34 3.23 4.19
N ASP A 10 17.41 3.00 3.44
CA ASP A 10 18.74 3.63 3.62
C ASP A 10 18.92 4.88 2.74
N SER A 11 17.84 5.42 2.17
CA SER A 11 17.82 6.61 1.31
C SER A 11 18.50 6.45 -0.06
N SER A 12 18.85 5.23 -0.47
CA SER A 12 19.26 4.98 -1.85
C SER A 12 18.05 5.07 -2.80
N PRO A 13 18.19 5.54 -4.05
CA PRO A 13 17.10 5.50 -5.02
C PRO A 13 16.67 4.06 -5.31
N VAL A 14 15.38 3.86 -5.58
CA VAL A 14 14.88 2.59 -6.13
C VAL A 14 15.40 2.37 -7.56
N ASP A 15 15.51 1.11 -8.00
CA ASP A 15 15.98 0.70 -9.32
C ASP A 15 14.84 0.42 -10.33
N HIS A 16 13.61 0.75 -9.95
CA HIS A 16 12.39 0.60 -10.74
C HIS A 16 11.61 1.93 -10.79
N ASP A 17 10.48 1.95 -11.52
CA ASP A 17 9.60 3.12 -11.53
C ASP A 17 9.01 3.37 -10.12
N PRO A 18 8.89 4.63 -9.66
CA PRO A 18 8.33 4.91 -8.34
C PRO A 18 6.93 4.34 -8.15
N ILE A 19 6.69 3.75 -6.99
CA ILE A 19 5.35 3.34 -6.57
C ILE A 19 4.58 4.59 -6.14
N ARG A 20 3.45 4.86 -6.78
CA ARG A 20 2.61 6.04 -6.51
C ARG A 20 1.39 5.66 -5.72
N ILE A 21 1.07 6.48 -4.73
CA ILE A 21 -0.11 6.35 -3.88
C ILE A 21 -0.87 7.67 -3.95
N SER A 22 -2.12 7.64 -4.41
CA SER A 22 -2.99 8.82 -4.43
C SER A 22 -4.21 8.61 -3.54
N PHE A 23 -4.45 9.60 -2.68
CA PHE A 23 -5.64 9.71 -1.85
C PHE A 23 -6.56 10.81 -2.37
N SER A 24 -7.83 10.48 -2.57
CA SER A 24 -8.87 11.42 -2.99
C SER A 24 -10.19 11.16 -2.26
N ASP A 25 -11.15 12.08 -2.41
CA ASP A 25 -12.52 11.83 -1.96
C ASP A 25 -13.11 10.65 -2.75
N GLY A 26 -13.70 9.70 -2.04
CA GLY A 26 -14.48 8.59 -2.57
C GLY A 26 -15.97 8.75 -2.27
N LYS A 27 -16.83 7.93 -2.89
CA LYS A 27 -18.28 8.01 -2.70
C LYS A 27 -18.74 7.73 -1.26
N SER A 28 -18.02 6.90 -0.53
CA SER A 28 -18.37 6.44 0.83
C SER A 28 -17.16 6.38 1.76
N GLY A 29 -16.19 7.27 1.56
CA GLY A 29 -14.94 7.27 2.32
C GLY A 29 -13.80 7.90 1.51
N MET A 30 -12.58 7.59 1.89
CA MET A 30 -11.38 7.96 1.13
C MET A 30 -11.11 6.91 0.05
N ARG A 31 -10.79 7.35 -1.16
CA ARG A 31 -10.26 6.50 -2.22
C ARG A 31 -8.74 6.50 -2.12
N MET A 32 -8.14 5.32 -2.04
CA MET A 32 -6.71 5.09 -2.18
C MET A 32 -6.48 4.36 -3.51
N GLU A 33 -5.61 4.90 -4.35
CA GLU A 33 -5.17 4.25 -5.58
C GLU A 33 -3.67 4.06 -5.53
N VAL A 34 -3.22 2.87 -5.94
CA VAL A 34 -1.81 2.49 -5.99
C VAL A 34 -1.47 2.11 -7.42
N SER A 35 -0.34 2.61 -7.92
CA SER A 35 0.18 2.25 -9.24
C SER A 35 1.70 2.14 -9.19
N GLY A 36 2.27 1.14 -9.86
CA GLY A 36 3.71 0.93 -9.90
C GLY A 36 4.09 -0.29 -10.73
N THR A 37 5.37 -0.65 -10.66
CA THR A 37 5.89 -1.90 -11.22
C THR A 37 5.25 -3.11 -10.51
N PHE A 38 4.88 -4.14 -11.27
CA PHE A 38 4.42 -5.43 -10.74
C PHE A 38 5.61 -6.37 -10.63
N PHE A 39 6.02 -6.72 -9.41
CA PHE A 39 7.20 -7.55 -9.16
C PHE A 39 6.87 -9.05 -9.22
N ASN A 40 5.70 -9.45 -8.74
CA ASN A 40 5.22 -10.83 -8.69
C ASN A 40 6.21 -11.80 -8.00
N ASP A 41 6.92 -11.32 -6.96
CA ASP A 41 7.97 -12.07 -6.27
C ASP A 41 7.89 -11.91 -4.74
N PRO A 42 7.33 -12.89 -4.00
CA PRO A 42 6.64 -14.07 -4.51
C PRO A 42 5.28 -13.70 -5.15
N ALA A 43 4.76 -14.61 -5.98
CA ALA A 43 3.43 -14.43 -6.58
C ALA A 43 2.34 -14.26 -5.51
N ALA A 44 1.39 -13.36 -5.78
CA ALA A 44 0.30 -13.04 -4.86
C ALA A 44 -0.45 -14.29 -4.36
N PRO A 45 -0.89 -14.32 -3.09
CA PRO A 45 -1.58 -15.48 -2.55
C PRO A 45 -2.98 -15.63 -3.16
N PRO A 46 -3.54 -16.85 -3.20
CA PRO A 46 -4.92 -17.06 -3.62
C PRO A 46 -5.87 -16.58 -2.51
N GLY A 47 -6.19 -15.30 -2.49
CA GLY A 47 -7.16 -14.67 -1.58
C GLY A 47 -8.46 -14.29 -2.29
N GLU A 48 -9.59 -14.33 -1.58
CA GLU A 48 -10.85 -13.81 -2.11
C GLU A 48 -10.83 -12.27 -2.10
N PRO A 49 -11.21 -11.61 -3.21
CA PRO A 49 -11.28 -10.15 -3.25
C PRO A 49 -12.20 -9.58 -2.17
N GLY A 50 -11.71 -8.56 -1.45
CA GLY A 50 -12.45 -7.88 -0.38
C GLY A 50 -12.44 -8.59 0.98
N ILE A 51 -11.76 -9.73 1.09
CA ILE A 51 -11.54 -10.43 2.35
C ILE A 51 -10.12 -10.17 2.84
N ALA A 52 -9.97 -9.91 4.14
CA ALA A 52 -8.65 -9.73 4.75
C ALA A 52 -7.81 -11.01 4.63
N PHE A 53 -6.52 -10.85 4.33
CA PHE A 53 -5.58 -11.95 4.20
C PHE A 53 -4.48 -11.82 5.27
N PRO A 54 -4.50 -12.64 6.35
CA PRO A 54 -3.45 -12.59 7.37
C PRO A 54 -2.08 -12.97 6.79
N GLY A 55 -1.06 -12.15 7.06
CA GLY A 55 0.31 -12.40 6.59
C GLY A 55 0.59 -11.92 5.16
N LEU A 56 -0.19 -10.96 4.64
CA LEU A 56 -0.04 -10.42 3.29
C LEU A 56 1.33 -9.73 3.09
N TRP A 57 1.90 -9.13 4.14
CA TRP A 57 3.28 -8.61 4.20
C TRP A 57 4.41 -9.60 3.82
N ASN A 58 4.13 -10.91 3.72
CA ASN A 58 5.11 -11.87 3.18
C ASN A 58 5.20 -11.85 1.64
N TYR A 59 4.39 -11.03 0.98
CA TYR A 59 4.30 -10.89 -0.49
C TYR A 59 4.62 -9.45 -0.90
N GLU A 60 4.56 -9.17 -2.20
CA GLU A 60 4.60 -7.79 -2.72
C GLU A 60 3.40 -7.00 -2.19
N VAL A 61 3.67 -5.97 -1.37
CA VAL A 61 2.64 -5.13 -0.76
C VAL A 61 2.98 -3.65 -0.80
N VAL A 62 1.92 -2.83 -0.79
CA VAL A 62 1.98 -1.42 -0.42
C VAL A 62 1.13 -1.21 0.82
N GLU A 63 1.72 -0.55 1.82
CA GLU A 63 1.10 -0.32 3.12
C GLU A 63 0.78 1.15 3.33
N SER A 64 -0.33 1.44 4.00
CA SER A 64 -0.67 2.78 4.48
C SER A 64 -1.24 2.72 5.88
N PHE A 65 -0.65 3.53 6.76
CA PHE A 65 -1.03 3.65 8.17
C PHE A 65 -1.77 4.97 8.39
N PHE A 66 -2.99 4.89 8.90
CA PHE A 66 -3.82 6.04 9.24
C PHE A 66 -3.93 6.14 10.76
N LEU A 67 -3.27 7.13 11.34
CA LEU A 67 -3.36 7.43 12.77
C LEU A 67 -4.64 8.21 13.06
N ASP A 68 -5.40 7.79 14.07
CA ASP A 68 -6.51 8.58 14.61
C ASP A 68 -5.95 9.86 15.23
N SER A 69 -6.40 11.02 14.75
CA SER A 69 -5.92 12.32 15.25
C SER A 69 -6.31 12.63 16.72
N THR A 70 -7.21 11.85 17.31
CA THR A 70 -7.81 12.11 18.63
C THR A 70 -7.55 11.00 19.66
N LYS A 71 -7.09 9.83 19.21
CA LYS A 71 -6.84 8.65 20.04
C LYS A 71 -5.55 7.97 19.58
N GLU A 72 -5.00 7.07 20.38
CA GLU A 72 -3.81 6.29 20.01
C GLU A 72 -4.14 5.06 19.13
N ASN A 73 -5.26 5.10 18.40
CA ASN A 73 -5.65 4.02 17.49
C ASN A 73 -5.08 4.29 16.09
N TYR A 74 -4.82 3.24 15.32
CA TYR A 74 -4.49 3.36 13.91
C TYR A 74 -5.21 2.29 13.08
N LEU A 75 -5.38 2.58 11.79
CA LEU A 75 -5.77 1.61 10.77
C LEU A 75 -4.57 1.37 9.86
N GLU A 76 -4.25 0.10 9.65
CA GLU A 76 -3.30 -0.36 8.65
C GLU A 76 -4.06 -0.93 7.45
N VAL A 77 -3.63 -0.55 6.25
CA VAL A 77 -4.16 -1.08 4.99
C VAL A 77 -2.99 -1.60 4.17
N GLU A 78 -2.97 -2.91 3.96
CA GLU A 78 -2.02 -3.62 3.10
C GLU A 78 -2.72 -3.99 1.78
N LEU A 79 -2.09 -3.67 0.64
CA LEU A 79 -2.59 -4.01 -0.69
C LEU A 79 -1.55 -4.84 -1.45
N CYS A 80 -1.96 -6.00 -1.94
CA CYS A 80 -1.21 -6.84 -2.87
C CYS A 80 -1.87 -6.77 -4.27
N PRO A 81 -1.08 -6.68 -5.36
CA PRO A 81 -1.60 -6.57 -6.74
C PRO A 81 -2.38 -7.80 -7.24
#